data_AF-A0A7G2IM22-F1
#
_entry.id   AF-A0A7G2IM22-F1
#
_cell.length_a   1.000
_cell.length_b   1.000
_cell.length_c   1.000
_cell.angle_alpha   90.00
_cell.angle_beta   90.00
_cell.angle_gamma   90.00
#
_symmetry.space_group_name_H-M   'P 1'
#
loop_
_entity.id
_entity.type
_entity.pdbx_description
1 polymer ?
#
loop_
_entity_poly.entity_id
_entity_poly.type
_entity_poly.pdbx_seq_one_letter_code
_entity_poly.pdbx_strand_id
1 'polypeptide(L)'
;MGILPAQVNDALSGSMAWNGKVGIDLPYHAGPTYDIELKGDLKNVSSHLPAPLNKAAGEALPVNVKANGNLRSFELTGNAGSKNHFNSRWLLNQKLTLDRAIWTSESRTVPALPDQQGIELNLPPMDGAQWLALFQKGAADNVGTNANFPQRITVRTPSLSLGGQQWNNLSIVSEPASNGSIVQAQGREINATLAMRNNAPWLANIKYLYYNPSAAKASPTKAPLNSTPASPFSAVDNVSFRGWPDVQLRCAECWMWGQKYGRIDADVAIKGDTLTLSNGLLDTGFARLTTDGVWVNAPGKERTSLKGKLSGSKIDSAASFFGVSTPIRNSSFNVEYDLHWRNPPWDPDEASLNGILRTRLGKGELTELSTGHAGQLLRLLSFDALLRNCVLISATPSAKVSISTRFAARPGSKMA
;
A
#
# COMPACT_ATOMS: atom_id res chain seq x y z
N MET A 1 0.87 -30.03 20.17
CA MET A 1 1.13 -28.91 19.23
C MET A 1 0.94 -27.60 19.99
N GLY A 2 1.81 -26.61 19.76
CA GLY A 2 1.78 -25.33 20.46
C GLY A 2 0.56 -24.47 20.10
N ILE A 3 0.38 -23.37 20.83
CA ILE A 3 -0.70 -22.38 20.62
C ILE A 3 -0.32 -21.36 19.52
N LEU A 4 0.98 -21.23 19.24
CA LEU A 4 1.54 -20.28 18.28
C LEU A 4 1.62 -20.90 16.86
N PRO A 5 1.55 -20.08 15.79
CA PRO A 5 1.92 -20.52 14.45
C PRO A 5 3.31 -21.16 14.43
N ALA A 6 3.50 -22.19 13.59
CA ALA A 6 4.77 -22.91 13.49
C ALA A 6 5.95 -21.96 13.23
N GLN A 7 5.80 -21.00 12.31
CA GLN A 7 6.82 -20.02 11.96
C GLN A 7 7.20 -19.10 13.13
N VAL A 8 6.26 -18.81 14.03
CA VAL A 8 6.53 -18.03 15.25
C VAL A 8 7.23 -18.92 16.28
N ASN A 9 6.78 -20.16 16.43
CA ASN A 9 7.36 -21.13 17.36
C ASN A 9 8.81 -21.48 16.97
N ASP A 10 9.08 -21.71 15.69
CA ASP A 10 10.40 -22.08 15.17
C ASP A 10 11.42 -20.93 15.22
N ALA A 11 10.93 -19.68 15.30
CA ALA A 11 11.78 -18.51 15.50
C ALA A 11 12.29 -18.38 16.95
N LEU A 12 11.72 -19.12 17.90
CA LEU A 12 12.09 -19.11 19.32
C LEU A 12 12.88 -20.37 19.65
N SER A 13 13.99 -20.23 20.37
CA SER A 13 14.77 -21.39 20.83
C SER A 13 15.44 -21.15 22.18
N GLY A 14 15.67 -22.23 22.93
CA GLY A 14 16.34 -22.20 24.22
C GLY A 14 15.47 -22.75 25.35
N SER A 15 15.83 -22.42 26.58
CA SER A 15 15.12 -22.85 27.79
C SER A 15 15.04 -21.71 28.80
N MET A 16 14.06 -21.77 29.69
CA MET A 16 13.93 -20.83 30.80
C MET A 16 13.73 -21.59 32.10
N ALA A 17 14.51 -21.20 33.12
CA ALA A 17 14.18 -21.58 34.49
C ALA A 17 13.05 -20.67 34.99
N TRP A 18 12.10 -21.26 35.72
CA TRP A 18 10.98 -20.52 36.28
C TRP A 18 10.64 -21.01 37.68
N ASN A 19 10.20 -20.09 38.51
CA ASN A 19 9.70 -20.35 39.86
C ASN A 19 8.23 -19.97 39.90
N GLY A 20 7.40 -20.88 40.41
CA GLY A 20 5.96 -20.68 40.52
C GLY A 20 5.47 -20.67 41.96
N LYS A 21 4.50 -19.81 42.26
CA LYS A 21 3.67 -19.87 43.46
C LYS A 21 2.22 -20.07 43.04
N VAL A 22 1.54 -21.00 43.68
CA VAL A 22 0.15 -21.34 43.38
C VAL A 22 -0.64 -21.28 44.68
N GLY A 23 -1.63 -20.41 44.73
CA GLY A 23 -2.66 -20.34 45.76
C GLY A 23 -3.99 -20.79 45.19
N ILE A 24 -4.70 -21.66 45.91
CA ILE A 24 -6.06 -22.11 45.59
C ILE A 24 -6.91 -21.88 46.82
N ASP A 25 -8.04 -21.21 46.64
CA ASP A 25 -9.04 -21.01 47.70
C ASP A 25 -10.32 -21.80 47.37
N LEU A 26 -10.81 -22.54 48.35
CA LEU A 26 -11.95 -23.47 48.25
C LEU A 26 -13.02 -23.09 49.30
N PRO A 27 -13.74 -21.96 49.11
CA PRO A 27 -14.73 -21.50 50.08
C PRO A 27 -15.97 -22.42 50.12
N TYR A 28 -16.55 -22.60 51.31
CA TYR A 28 -17.68 -23.53 51.54
C TYR A 28 -18.98 -23.13 50.82
N HIS A 29 -19.18 -21.82 50.57
CA HIS A 29 -20.41 -21.27 49.96
C HIS A 29 -20.15 -20.50 48.65
N ALA A 30 -18.96 -20.59 48.08
CA ALA A 30 -18.61 -19.93 46.82
C ALA A 30 -17.81 -20.87 45.91
N GLY A 31 -17.65 -20.50 44.64
CA GLY A 31 -16.83 -21.27 43.71
C GLY A 31 -15.33 -21.15 44.03
N PRO A 32 -14.52 -22.15 43.64
CA PRO A 32 -13.09 -22.12 43.91
C PRO A 32 -12.40 -21.02 43.08
N THR A 33 -11.37 -20.42 43.66
CA THR A 33 -10.54 -19.39 43.01
C THR A 33 -9.07 -19.75 43.09
N TYR A 34 -8.27 -19.18 42.20
CA TYR A 34 -6.82 -19.40 42.18
C TYR A 34 -6.05 -18.12 41.88
N ASP A 35 -4.86 -18.05 42.45
CA ASP A 35 -3.86 -17.01 42.23
C ASP A 35 -2.51 -17.68 41.95
N ILE A 36 -2.01 -17.52 40.74
CA ILE A 36 -0.77 -18.14 40.26
C ILE A 36 0.20 -17.02 39.91
N GLU A 37 1.42 -17.10 40.43
CA GLU A 37 2.52 -16.21 40.10
C GLU A 37 3.67 -17.03 39.53
N LEU A 38 4.13 -16.71 38.32
CA LEU A 38 5.28 -17.32 37.66
C LEU A 38 6.33 -16.24 37.43
N LYS A 39 7.57 -16.52 37.83
CA LYS A 39 8.73 -15.66 37.58
C LYS A 39 9.81 -16.44 36.85
N GLY A 40 10.41 -15.84 35.83
CA GLY A 40 11.53 -16.43 35.11
C GLY A 40 12.40 -15.37 34.46
N ASP A 41 13.50 -15.81 33.87
CA ASP A 41 14.36 -14.96 33.04
C ASP A 41 14.60 -15.66 31.69
N LEU A 42 14.26 -14.97 30.61
CA LEU A 42 14.44 -15.43 29.23
C LEU A 42 15.88 -15.24 28.73
N LYS A 43 16.87 -15.09 29.63
CA LYS A 43 18.29 -14.99 29.30
C LYS A 43 18.76 -16.05 28.31
N ASN A 44 18.36 -17.30 28.51
CA ASN A 44 18.75 -18.44 27.68
C ASN A 44 17.79 -18.71 26.52
N VAL A 45 16.84 -17.81 26.25
CA VAL A 45 15.93 -17.87 25.11
C VAL A 45 16.38 -16.85 24.06
N SER A 46 16.44 -17.28 22.81
CA SER A 46 16.65 -16.43 21.65
C SER A 46 15.39 -16.32 20.80
N SER A 47 15.24 -15.18 20.11
CA SER A 47 14.14 -14.90 19.20
C SER A 47 14.70 -14.35 17.89
N HIS A 48 14.42 -15.03 16.80
CA HIS A 48 14.74 -14.64 15.43
C HIS A 48 13.56 -13.95 14.73
N LEU A 49 12.53 -13.54 15.48
CA LEU A 49 11.43 -12.74 14.97
C LEU A 49 11.93 -11.35 14.54
N PRO A 50 11.24 -10.66 13.61
CA PRO A 50 11.55 -9.27 13.28
C PRO A 50 11.46 -8.34 14.49
N ALA A 51 12.18 -7.22 14.42
CA ALA A 51 12.05 -6.16 15.41
C ALA A 51 10.58 -5.71 15.54
N PRO A 52 10.06 -5.51 16.76
CA PRO A 52 10.79 -5.36 18.03
C PRO A 52 10.93 -6.65 18.86
N LEU A 53 10.59 -7.82 18.31
CA LEU A 53 10.60 -9.08 19.07
C LEU A 53 11.89 -9.90 18.86
N ASN A 54 12.87 -9.38 18.12
CA ASN A 54 14.18 -10.00 18.01
C ASN A 54 14.91 -9.96 19.35
N LYS A 55 15.59 -11.05 19.72
CA LYS A 55 16.34 -11.14 20.98
C LYS A 55 17.50 -12.12 20.82
N ALA A 56 18.72 -11.69 21.15
CA ALA A 56 19.86 -12.58 21.18
C ALA A 56 19.85 -13.47 22.44
N ALA A 57 20.45 -14.66 22.34
CA ALA A 57 20.74 -15.47 23.52
C ALA A 57 21.75 -14.73 24.43
N GLY A 58 21.59 -14.88 25.75
CA GLY A 58 22.47 -14.28 26.76
C GLY A 58 21.99 -12.92 27.30
N GLU A 59 21.10 -12.23 26.59
CA GLU A 59 20.48 -10.99 27.06
C GLU A 59 19.37 -11.30 28.08
N ALA A 60 19.48 -10.77 29.30
CA ALA A 60 18.47 -10.99 30.34
C ALA A 60 17.15 -10.30 29.97
N LEU A 61 16.05 -11.04 30.09
CA LEU A 61 14.70 -10.51 29.91
C LEU A 61 13.81 -11.15 30.98
N PRO A 62 13.75 -10.53 32.18
CA PRO A 62 12.92 -11.01 33.26
C PRO A 62 11.45 -11.01 32.85
N VAL A 63 10.75 -12.10 33.13
CA VAL A 63 9.31 -12.24 32.85
C VAL A 63 8.61 -12.57 34.15
N ASN A 64 7.56 -11.81 34.44
CA ASN A 64 6.62 -12.13 35.51
C ASN A 64 5.23 -12.27 34.92
N VAL A 65 4.54 -13.33 35.31
CA VAL A 65 3.17 -13.63 34.88
C VAL A 65 2.34 -13.92 36.12
N LYS A 66 1.19 -13.28 36.21
CA LYS A 66 0.21 -13.52 37.26
C LYS A 66 -1.11 -13.94 36.63
N ALA A 67 -1.66 -15.07 37.03
CA ALA A 67 -3.00 -15.51 36.65
C ALA A 67 -3.92 -15.52 37.87
N ASN A 68 -5.02 -14.78 37.81
CA ASN A 68 -6.05 -14.78 38.86
C ASN A 68 -7.39 -15.15 38.23
N GLY A 69 -8.09 -16.12 38.80
CA GLY A 69 -9.33 -16.59 38.20
C GLY A 69 -10.14 -17.58 39.02
N ASN A 70 -11.14 -18.15 38.36
CA ASN A 70 -12.05 -19.15 38.88
C ASN A 70 -12.35 -20.20 37.79
N LEU A 71 -13.31 -21.09 38.02
CA LEU A 71 -13.66 -22.17 37.07
C LEU A 71 -14.20 -21.70 35.70
N ARG A 72 -14.56 -20.41 35.55
CA ARG A 72 -15.17 -19.87 34.32
C ARG A 72 -14.21 -19.00 33.51
N SER A 73 -13.32 -18.28 34.18
CA SER A 73 -12.42 -17.33 33.52
C SER A 73 -11.24 -16.97 34.40
N PHE A 74 -10.16 -16.50 33.78
CA PHE A 74 -9.05 -15.88 34.48
C PHE A 74 -8.51 -14.66 33.74
N GLU A 75 -7.87 -13.79 34.50
CA GLU A 75 -7.07 -12.68 34.00
C GLU A 75 -5.59 -13.04 34.17
N LEU A 76 -4.84 -12.86 33.08
CA LEU A 76 -3.41 -13.08 32.99
C LEU A 76 -2.74 -11.74 32.75
N THR A 77 -2.00 -11.28 33.75
CA THR A 77 -1.26 -10.01 33.76
C THR A 77 0.23 -10.28 33.86
N GLY A 78 1.06 -9.34 33.44
CA GLY A 78 2.49 -9.52 33.58
C GLY A 78 3.32 -8.49 32.84
N ASN A 79 4.62 -8.76 32.84
CA ASN A 79 5.62 -7.95 32.17
C ASN A 79 6.74 -8.81 31.57
N ALA A 80 7.34 -8.31 30.49
CA ALA A 80 8.56 -8.84 29.89
C ALA A 80 9.61 -7.71 29.82
N GLY A 81 10.61 -7.79 30.68
CA GLY A 81 11.51 -6.68 30.98
C GLY A 81 10.78 -5.54 31.70
N SER A 82 11.41 -4.37 31.77
CA SER A 82 10.85 -3.18 32.46
C SER A 82 9.86 -2.37 31.63
N LYS A 83 9.77 -2.65 30.32
CA LYS A 83 9.07 -1.79 29.34
C LYS A 83 7.86 -2.45 28.69
N ASN A 84 7.74 -3.78 28.73
CA ASN A 84 6.61 -4.46 28.10
C ASN A 84 5.69 -4.99 29.18
N HIS A 85 4.43 -4.59 29.11
CA HIS A 85 3.40 -5.04 30.03
C HIS A 85 2.21 -5.57 29.23
N PHE A 86 1.56 -6.58 29.78
CA PHE A 86 0.41 -7.19 29.14
C PHE A 86 -0.67 -7.55 30.14
N ASN A 87 -1.89 -7.59 29.63
CA ASN A 87 -3.07 -8.02 30.35
C ASN A 87 -3.98 -8.78 29.37
N SER A 88 -4.56 -9.90 29.81
CA SER A 88 -5.49 -10.66 29.00
C SER A 88 -6.54 -11.35 29.86
N ARG A 89 -7.73 -11.52 29.30
CA ARG A 89 -8.84 -12.25 29.91
C ARG A 89 -9.15 -13.47 29.07
N TRP A 90 -9.23 -14.61 29.74
CA TRP A 90 -9.47 -15.90 29.12
C TRP A 90 -10.73 -16.54 29.70
N LEU A 91 -11.50 -17.20 28.84
CA LEU A 91 -12.70 -17.96 29.20
C LEU A 91 -12.41 -19.45 29.11
N LEU A 92 -12.78 -20.16 30.17
CA LEU A 92 -12.63 -21.61 30.31
C LEU A 92 -13.88 -22.32 29.77
N ASN A 93 -14.14 -22.14 28.47
CA ASN A 93 -15.21 -22.83 27.76
C ASN A 93 -14.74 -24.24 27.33
N GLN A 94 -15.55 -24.96 26.54
CA GLN A 94 -15.13 -26.23 25.91
C GLN A 94 -13.76 -26.15 25.22
N LYS A 95 -13.45 -24.97 24.69
CA LYS A 95 -12.14 -24.61 24.18
C LYS A 95 -11.70 -23.29 24.81
N LEU A 96 -10.45 -23.24 25.24
CA LEU A 96 -9.83 -22.05 25.83
C LEU A 96 -10.03 -20.86 24.87
N THR A 97 -10.68 -19.80 25.33
CA THR A 97 -11.03 -18.65 24.49
C THR A 97 -10.36 -17.41 25.05
N LEU A 98 -9.55 -16.73 24.25
CA LEU A 98 -9.10 -15.38 24.56
C LEU A 98 -10.27 -14.42 24.34
N ASP A 99 -10.73 -13.75 25.38
CA ASP A 99 -11.77 -12.72 25.30
C ASP A 99 -11.14 -11.39 24.89
N ARG A 100 -10.18 -10.93 25.71
CA ARG A 100 -9.52 -9.64 25.53
C ARG A 100 -8.05 -9.76 25.81
N ALA A 101 -7.22 -9.08 25.04
CA ALA A 101 -5.81 -8.93 25.33
C ALA A 101 -5.33 -7.52 25.00
N ILE A 102 -4.35 -7.07 25.77
CA ILE A 102 -3.57 -5.88 25.46
C ILE A 102 -2.09 -6.17 25.73
N TRP A 103 -1.24 -5.78 24.79
CA TRP A 103 0.20 -5.70 24.96
C TRP A 103 0.62 -4.26 24.74
N THR A 104 1.38 -3.69 25.68
CA THR A 104 1.90 -2.33 25.56
C THR A 104 3.39 -2.30 25.83
N SER A 105 4.15 -1.87 24.83
CA SER A 105 5.57 -1.57 24.93
C SER A 105 5.80 -0.14 25.43
N GLU A 106 6.98 0.10 26.01
CA GLU A 106 7.33 1.34 26.72
C GLU A 106 6.33 1.73 27.84
N SER A 107 5.61 0.74 28.39
CA SER A 107 4.76 0.93 29.57
C SER A 107 5.54 0.68 30.86
N ARG A 108 5.18 1.41 31.93
CA ARG A 108 5.70 1.20 33.29
C ARG A 108 4.75 0.40 34.19
N THR A 109 3.51 0.19 33.76
CA THR A 109 2.46 -0.47 34.54
C THR A 109 1.67 -1.44 33.66
N VAL A 110 0.97 -2.39 34.30
CA VAL A 110 0.03 -3.28 33.61
C VAL A 110 -1.10 -2.45 33.01
N PRO A 111 -1.35 -2.53 31.68
CA PRO A 111 -2.45 -1.81 31.05
C PRO A 111 -3.80 -2.41 31.46
N ALA A 112 -4.83 -1.55 31.50
CA ALA A 112 -6.21 -2.00 31.65
C ALA A 112 -6.64 -2.80 30.41
N LEU A 113 -7.53 -3.79 30.59
CA LEU A 113 -8.09 -4.52 29.46
C LEU A 113 -8.92 -3.58 28.56
N PRO A 114 -8.94 -3.82 27.24
CA PRO A 114 -9.83 -3.09 26.35
C PRO A 114 -11.30 -3.23 26.75
N ASP A 115 -12.13 -2.22 26.47
CA ASP A 115 -13.57 -2.29 26.77
C ASP A 115 -14.29 -3.30 25.87
N GLN A 116 -13.78 -3.52 24.66
CA GLN A 116 -14.35 -4.42 23.66
C GLN A 116 -13.55 -5.72 23.55
N GLN A 117 -14.22 -6.79 23.16
CA GLN A 117 -13.58 -8.05 22.78
C GLN A 117 -12.56 -7.81 21.65
N GLY A 118 -11.34 -8.31 21.81
CA GLY A 118 -10.27 -8.02 20.85
C GLY A 118 -8.86 -8.09 21.42
N ILE A 119 -7.89 -8.00 20.52
CA ILE A 119 -6.47 -7.90 20.83
C ILE A 119 -6.01 -6.48 20.51
N GLU A 120 -5.41 -5.78 21.48
CA GLU A 120 -4.77 -4.49 21.28
C GLU A 120 -3.25 -4.62 21.43
N LEU A 121 -2.51 -4.18 20.42
CA LEU A 121 -1.05 -4.22 20.38
C LEU A 121 -0.53 -2.78 20.23
N ASN A 122 -0.04 -2.22 21.33
CA ASN A 122 0.64 -0.93 21.35
C ASN A 122 2.15 -1.18 21.29
N LEU A 123 2.68 -1.12 20.08
CA LEU A 123 4.03 -1.58 19.73
C LEU A 123 4.97 -0.38 19.49
N PRO A 124 6.29 -0.55 19.71
CA PRO A 124 7.29 0.45 19.36
C PRO A 124 7.41 0.57 17.82
N PRO A 125 8.33 1.38 17.27
CA PRO A 125 8.58 1.41 15.83
C PRO A 125 8.86 0.01 15.25
N MET A 126 8.30 -0.29 14.08
CA MET A 126 8.38 -1.61 13.45
C MET A 126 8.77 -1.55 11.97
N ASP A 127 9.45 -2.60 11.51
CA ASP A 127 9.67 -2.85 10.09
C ASP A 127 8.60 -3.81 9.55
N GLY A 128 7.54 -3.24 8.98
CA GLY A 128 6.42 -3.99 8.41
C GLY A 128 6.81 -4.88 7.23
N ALA A 129 7.89 -4.59 6.50
CA ALA A 129 8.33 -5.43 5.39
C ALA A 129 8.87 -6.77 5.91
N GLN A 130 9.63 -6.76 7.01
CA GLN A 130 10.11 -7.98 7.65
C GLN A 130 8.97 -8.82 8.23
N TRP A 131 8.00 -8.16 8.86
CA TRP A 131 6.79 -8.83 9.37
C TRP A 131 5.97 -9.45 8.24
N LEU A 132 5.73 -8.72 7.15
CA LEU A 132 5.00 -9.24 5.99
C LEU A 132 5.71 -10.47 5.38
N ALA A 133 7.03 -10.43 5.27
CA ALA A 133 7.84 -11.55 4.77
C ALA A 133 7.75 -12.79 5.67
N LEU A 134 7.59 -12.61 7.00
CA LEU A 134 7.34 -13.71 7.93
C LEU A 134 5.95 -14.34 7.68
N PHE A 135 4.91 -13.51 7.53
CA PHE A 135 3.54 -14.00 7.36
C PHE A 135 3.28 -14.67 6.00
N GLN A 136 3.93 -14.18 4.93
CA GLN A 136 3.85 -14.79 3.59
C GLN A 136 4.40 -16.22 3.52
N LYS A 137 5.21 -16.65 4.51
CA LYS A 137 5.74 -18.02 4.62
C LYS A 137 4.77 -19.01 5.28
N GLY A 138 3.48 -18.68 5.38
CA GLY A 138 2.43 -19.61 5.83
C GLY A 138 2.06 -19.53 7.31
N ALA A 139 2.30 -18.40 7.98
CA ALA A 139 1.99 -18.24 9.41
C ALA A 139 0.49 -18.13 9.73
N ALA A 140 -0.38 -18.09 8.72
CA ALA A 140 -1.82 -17.94 8.89
C ALA A 140 -2.59 -19.26 9.06
N ASP A 141 -2.01 -20.41 8.72
CA ASP A 141 -2.81 -21.63 8.48
C ASP A 141 -3.15 -22.45 9.74
N ASN A 142 -2.59 -22.11 10.92
CA ASN A 142 -2.73 -22.94 12.13
C ASN A 142 -3.17 -22.19 13.40
N VAL A 143 -3.59 -20.92 13.29
CA VAL A 143 -4.05 -20.16 14.46
C VAL A 143 -5.45 -20.60 14.83
N GLY A 144 -5.56 -21.44 15.85
CA GLY A 144 -6.84 -21.75 16.46
C GLY A 144 -7.23 -23.22 16.47
N THR A 145 -6.30 -24.17 16.39
CA THR A 145 -6.61 -25.58 16.67
C THR A 145 -6.89 -25.80 18.17
N ASN A 146 -6.11 -25.17 19.05
CA ASN A 146 -6.16 -25.42 20.51
C ASN A 146 -6.85 -24.31 21.33
N ALA A 147 -7.04 -23.11 20.78
CA ALA A 147 -7.69 -21.99 21.45
C ALA A 147 -8.52 -21.15 20.46
N ASN A 148 -9.53 -20.44 20.95
CA ASN A 148 -10.27 -19.45 20.15
C ASN A 148 -9.68 -18.06 20.41
N PHE A 149 -9.48 -17.29 19.34
CA PHE A 149 -8.94 -15.94 19.40
C PHE A 149 -9.97 -14.93 18.88
N PRO A 150 -10.02 -13.70 19.44
CA PRO A 150 -10.84 -12.64 18.90
C PRO A 150 -10.40 -12.30 17.47
N GLN A 151 -11.37 -12.03 16.61
CA GLN A 151 -11.10 -11.59 15.24
C GLN A 151 -10.77 -10.10 15.16
N ARG A 152 -11.17 -9.32 16.17
CA ARG A 152 -10.85 -7.89 16.26
C ARG A 152 -9.42 -7.68 16.75
N ILE A 153 -8.59 -7.04 15.93
CA ILE A 153 -7.19 -6.76 16.22
C ILE A 153 -6.95 -5.27 16.00
N THR A 154 -6.40 -4.60 17.01
CA THR A 154 -5.95 -3.21 16.93
C THR A 154 -4.44 -3.19 17.09
N VAL A 155 -3.74 -2.58 16.14
CA VAL A 155 -2.29 -2.36 16.18
C VAL A 155 -2.03 -0.87 16.17
N ARG A 156 -1.29 -0.38 17.15
CA ARG A 156 -0.85 1.02 17.22
C ARG A 156 0.67 1.06 17.30
N THR A 157 1.28 1.89 16.47
CA THR A 157 2.73 2.11 16.47
C THR A 157 3.06 3.55 16.10
N PRO A 158 4.06 4.18 16.77
CA PRO A 158 4.51 5.52 16.40
C PRO A 158 5.15 5.55 15.00
N SER A 159 5.73 4.44 14.52
CA SER A 159 6.19 4.34 13.14
C SER A 159 6.18 2.91 12.60
N LEU A 160 5.64 2.74 11.39
CA LEU A 160 5.74 1.51 10.61
C LEU A 160 6.51 1.77 9.31
N SER A 161 7.59 1.05 9.05
CA SER A 161 8.24 1.06 7.73
C SER A 161 7.58 0.01 6.84
N LEU A 162 6.90 0.41 5.77
CA LEU A 162 6.23 -0.52 4.85
C LEU A 162 6.07 0.12 3.47
N GLY A 163 6.27 -0.66 2.41
CA GLY A 163 6.05 -0.19 1.03
C GLY A 163 7.01 0.92 0.60
N GLY A 164 8.25 0.91 1.12
CA GLY A 164 9.28 1.91 0.80
C GLY A 164 9.11 3.25 1.54
N GLN A 165 8.13 3.38 2.44
CA GLN A 165 7.92 4.59 3.23
C GLN A 165 7.74 4.34 4.72
N GLN A 166 7.88 5.41 5.48
CA GLN A 166 7.57 5.45 6.90
C GLN A 166 6.14 5.98 7.10
N TRP A 167 5.30 5.19 7.75
CA TRP A 167 3.96 5.57 8.19
C TRP A 167 4.02 5.98 9.66
N ASN A 168 3.64 7.22 9.97
CA ASN A 168 3.81 7.82 11.29
C ASN A 168 2.48 7.86 12.05
N ASN A 169 2.56 7.58 13.36
CA ASN A 169 1.42 7.53 14.28
C ASN A 169 0.28 6.66 13.74
N LEU A 170 0.62 5.43 13.36
CA LEU A 170 -0.28 4.53 12.66
C LEU A 170 -1.12 3.71 13.64
N SER A 171 -2.43 3.73 13.44
CA SER A 171 -3.41 2.86 14.05
C SER A 171 -4.10 2.03 12.98
N ILE A 172 -3.99 0.71 13.07
CA ILE A 172 -4.68 -0.25 12.19
C ILE A 172 -5.69 -1.01 13.03
N VAL A 173 -6.96 -1.00 12.63
CA VAL A 173 -8.02 -1.79 13.27
C VAL A 173 -8.58 -2.76 12.23
N SER A 174 -8.47 -4.05 12.49
CA SER A 174 -9.11 -5.12 11.73
C SER A 174 -10.25 -5.68 12.53
N GLU A 175 -11.43 -5.79 11.94
CA GLU A 175 -12.62 -6.35 12.59
C GLU A 175 -13.43 -7.22 11.62
N PRO A 176 -14.09 -8.28 12.12
CA PRO A 176 -14.96 -9.09 11.29
C PRO A 176 -16.22 -8.30 10.90
N ALA A 177 -16.71 -8.56 9.69
CA ALA A 177 -17.97 -8.05 9.19
C ALA A 177 -18.85 -9.22 8.70
N SER A 178 -20.14 -8.98 8.50
CA SER A 178 -21.09 -10.03 8.08
C SER A 178 -20.71 -10.75 6.78
N ASN A 179 -19.92 -10.11 5.91
CA ASN A 179 -19.46 -10.67 4.64
C ASN A 179 -17.95 -10.45 4.41
N GLY A 180 -17.14 -10.71 5.43
CA GLY A 180 -15.68 -10.64 5.36
C GLY A 180 -15.08 -9.86 6.52
N SER A 181 -14.18 -8.91 6.25
CA SER A 181 -13.54 -8.08 7.27
C SER A 181 -13.38 -6.64 6.83
N ILE A 182 -13.31 -5.74 7.80
CA ILE A 182 -13.02 -4.32 7.59
C ILE A 182 -11.70 -4.00 8.25
N VAL A 183 -10.81 -3.36 7.49
CA VAL A 183 -9.55 -2.81 7.99
C VAL A 183 -9.58 -1.30 7.86
N GLN A 184 -9.36 -0.62 8.98
CA GLN A 184 -9.23 0.82 9.04
C GLN A 184 -7.78 1.17 9.33
N ALA A 185 -7.21 2.10 8.57
CA ALA A 185 -5.86 2.60 8.77
C ALA A 185 -5.92 4.12 8.94
N GLN A 186 -5.39 4.61 10.06
CA GLN A 186 -5.30 6.02 10.37
C GLN A 186 -3.89 6.36 10.82
N GLY A 187 -3.28 7.34 10.18
CA GLY A 187 -1.97 7.88 10.51
C GLY A 187 -1.76 9.24 9.87
N ARG A 188 -0.54 9.78 9.94
CA ARG A 188 -0.22 11.08 9.34
C ARG A 188 -0.28 11.05 7.81
N GLU A 189 0.06 9.92 7.21
CA GLU A 189 0.13 9.74 5.76
C GLU A 189 -1.08 9.00 5.18
N ILE A 190 -2.01 8.50 6.01
CA ILE A 190 -3.15 7.70 5.53
C ILE A 190 -4.39 7.87 6.41
N ASN A 191 -5.55 7.96 5.76
CA ASN A 191 -6.86 7.77 6.38
C ASN A 191 -7.73 6.97 5.41
N ALA A 192 -7.88 5.68 5.69
CA ALA A 192 -8.51 4.74 4.76
C ALA A 192 -9.31 3.64 5.47
N THR A 193 -10.27 3.10 4.74
CA THR A 193 -11.05 1.92 5.10
C THR A 193 -11.05 0.95 3.93
N LEU A 194 -10.67 -0.30 4.20
CA LEU A 194 -10.69 -1.41 3.27
C LEU A 194 -11.72 -2.44 3.74
N ALA A 195 -12.79 -2.64 2.97
CA ALA A 195 -13.71 -3.76 3.18
C ALA A 195 -13.29 -4.93 2.30
N MET A 196 -12.72 -5.97 2.92
CA MET A 196 -12.33 -7.22 2.28
C MET A 196 -13.54 -8.15 2.26
N ARG A 197 -14.22 -8.22 1.11
CA ARG A 197 -15.41 -9.06 0.95
C ARG A 197 -15.02 -10.44 0.44
N ASN A 198 -15.69 -11.49 0.92
CA ASN A 198 -15.33 -12.87 0.58
C ASN A 198 -15.58 -13.21 -0.90
N ASN A 199 -16.76 -12.82 -1.42
CA ASN A 199 -17.22 -13.20 -2.77
C ASN A 199 -17.58 -11.97 -3.63
N ALA A 200 -16.91 -10.85 -3.39
CA ALA A 200 -17.16 -9.60 -4.11
C ALA A 200 -15.90 -8.72 -4.09
N PRO A 201 -15.77 -7.73 -5.01
CA PRO A 201 -14.62 -6.85 -5.03
C PRO A 201 -14.37 -6.19 -3.68
N TRP A 202 -13.10 -6.08 -3.29
CA TRP A 202 -12.73 -5.32 -2.11
C TRP A 202 -13.03 -3.84 -2.33
N LEU A 203 -13.49 -3.16 -1.28
CA LEU A 203 -13.82 -1.73 -1.36
C LEU A 203 -12.77 -0.94 -0.60
N ALA A 204 -11.89 -0.24 -1.32
CA ALA A 204 -10.86 0.62 -0.76
C ALA A 204 -11.31 2.08 -0.81
N ASN A 205 -11.75 2.60 0.33
CA ASN A 205 -12.16 4.00 0.48
C ASN A 205 -11.06 4.78 1.21
N ILE A 206 -10.39 5.66 0.48
CA ILE A 206 -9.23 6.43 0.96
C ILE A 206 -9.66 7.90 1.04
N LYS A 207 -9.79 8.41 2.25
CA LYS A 207 -10.08 9.84 2.46
C LYS A 207 -8.83 10.68 2.17
N TYR A 208 -7.68 10.19 2.59
CA TYR A 208 -6.38 10.84 2.40
C TYR A 208 -5.27 9.80 2.27
N LEU A 209 -4.38 10.00 1.30
CA LEU A 209 -3.15 9.23 1.16
C LEU A 209 -2.00 10.16 0.75
N TYR A 210 -0.90 10.07 1.47
CA TYR A 210 0.39 10.61 1.08
C TYR A 210 1.38 9.45 0.92
N TYR A 211 1.62 9.06 -0.32
CA TYR A 211 2.55 8.00 -0.66
C TYR A 211 3.79 8.59 -1.33
N ASN A 212 4.89 8.65 -0.59
CA ASN A 212 6.16 9.11 -1.13
C ASN A 212 7.24 8.11 -0.71
N PRO A 213 7.34 6.97 -1.41
CA PRO A 213 8.36 5.99 -1.10
C PRO A 213 9.72 6.64 -1.30
N SER A 214 10.52 6.65 -0.24
CA SER A 214 11.94 6.91 -0.39
C SER A 214 12.43 5.86 -1.38
N ALA A 215 12.98 6.27 -2.52
CA ALA A 215 13.58 5.32 -3.46
C ALA A 215 14.48 4.42 -2.61
N ALA A 216 14.10 3.13 -2.48
CA ALA A 216 14.93 2.14 -1.84
C ALA A 216 16.29 2.35 -2.48
N LYS A 217 17.33 2.68 -1.69
CA LYS A 217 18.70 2.79 -2.19
C LYS A 217 18.88 1.55 -3.06
N ALA A 218 18.94 1.76 -4.37
CA ALA A 218 19.02 0.67 -5.33
C ALA A 218 20.18 -0.20 -4.86
N SER A 219 19.90 -1.48 -4.62
CA SER A 219 20.98 -2.42 -4.37
C SER A 219 21.95 -2.30 -5.55
N PRO A 220 23.25 -2.04 -5.34
CA PRO A 220 24.17 -1.60 -6.39
C PRO A 220 24.52 -2.69 -7.41
N THR A 221 23.85 -3.84 -7.37
CA THR A 221 24.11 -4.95 -8.28
C THR A 221 23.08 -4.96 -9.41
N LYS A 222 23.47 -4.33 -10.53
CA LYS A 222 22.88 -4.37 -11.89
C LYS A 222 22.08 -3.15 -12.38
N ALA A 223 22.55 -1.93 -12.11
CA ALA A 223 22.21 -0.79 -12.97
C ALA A 223 23.50 -0.21 -13.58
N PRO A 224 23.62 -0.04 -14.90
CA PRO A 224 24.70 0.73 -15.48
C PRO A 224 24.57 2.19 -15.01
N LEU A 225 25.68 2.72 -14.50
CA LEU A 225 25.89 4.12 -14.15
C LEU A 225 25.56 4.97 -15.40
N ASN A 226 24.38 5.62 -15.44
CA ASN A 226 23.94 6.71 -16.36
C ASN A 226 22.48 6.61 -16.87
N SER A 227 21.58 5.86 -16.24
CA SER A 227 20.14 5.96 -16.55
C SER A 227 19.39 6.58 -15.38
N THR A 228 18.96 7.84 -15.53
CA THR A 228 17.87 8.39 -14.73
C THR A 228 16.64 7.53 -15.04
N PRO A 229 15.96 6.91 -14.06
CA PRO A 229 14.78 6.12 -14.34
C PRO A 229 13.74 7.00 -15.03
N ALA A 230 13.33 6.62 -16.25
CA ALA A 230 12.32 7.37 -17.02
C ALA A 230 10.94 7.34 -16.34
N SER A 231 10.73 6.42 -15.40
CA SER A 231 9.47 6.21 -14.68
C SER A 231 9.77 5.70 -13.26
N PRO A 232 9.02 6.13 -12.23
CA PRO A 232 9.14 5.56 -10.88
C PRO A 232 8.75 4.06 -10.82
N PHE A 233 8.16 3.51 -11.89
CA PHE A 233 7.78 2.10 -12.00
C PHE A 233 8.79 1.23 -12.76
N SER A 234 9.91 1.79 -13.24
CA SER A 234 10.87 1.06 -14.08
C SER A 234 11.64 -0.05 -13.37
N ALA A 235 11.49 -0.19 -12.05
CA ALA A 235 12.05 -1.28 -11.25
C ALA A 235 11.05 -2.44 -11.00
N VAL A 236 9.83 -2.35 -11.54
CA VAL A 236 8.78 -3.37 -11.36
C VAL A 236 8.89 -4.40 -12.48
N ASP A 237 9.74 -5.41 -12.28
CA ASP A 237 9.82 -6.56 -13.16
C ASP A 237 8.84 -7.65 -12.73
N ASN A 238 8.06 -8.18 -13.69
CA ASN A 238 7.27 -9.41 -13.57
C ASN A 238 6.18 -9.41 -12.47
N VAL A 239 5.09 -8.67 -12.70
CA VAL A 239 3.93 -8.60 -11.78
C VAL A 239 3.06 -9.86 -11.86
N SER A 240 3.02 -10.65 -10.79
CA SER A 240 2.07 -11.76 -10.70
C SER A 240 0.74 -11.30 -10.13
N PHE A 241 -0.37 -11.58 -10.83
CA PHE A 241 -1.72 -11.35 -10.32
C PHE A 241 -2.26 -12.50 -9.46
N ARG A 242 -1.45 -13.53 -9.20
CA ARG A 242 -1.88 -14.68 -8.40
C ARG A 242 -2.27 -14.22 -6.99
N GLY A 243 -3.51 -14.51 -6.60
CA GLY A 243 -4.04 -14.16 -5.28
C GLY A 243 -4.49 -12.70 -5.15
N TRP A 244 -4.45 -11.91 -6.22
CA TRP A 244 -4.98 -10.55 -6.21
C TRP A 244 -6.52 -10.59 -6.24
N PRO A 245 -7.21 -9.83 -5.37
CA PRO A 245 -8.65 -9.68 -5.42
C PRO A 245 -9.05 -8.65 -6.49
N ASP A 246 -10.32 -8.69 -6.90
CA ASP A 246 -10.95 -7.54 -7.54
C ASP A 246 -11.05 -6.39 -6.53
N VAL A 247 -10.86 -5.15 -6.98
CA VAL A 247 -10.82 -3.97 -6.10
C VAL A 247 -11.59 -2.79 -6.72
N GLN A 248 -12.44 -2.16 -5.92
CA GLN A 248 -12.97 -0.82 -6.18
C GLN A 248 -12.22 0.18 -5.29
N LEU A 249 -11.40 1.00 -5.91
CA LEU A 249 -10.60 2.05 -5.28
C LEU A 249 -11.29 3.39 -5.44
N ARG A 250 -11.50 4.10 -4.32
CA ARG A 250 -12.00 5.48 -4.30
C ARG A 250 -11.10 6.30 -3.38
N CYS A 251 -10.29 7.18 -3.96
CA CYS A 251 -9.42 8.09 -3.23
C CYS A 251 -9.89 9.53 -3.39
N ALA A 252 -10.24 10.19 -2.29
CA ALA A 252 -10.71 11.58 -2.31
C ALA A 252 -9.55 12.57 -2.47
N GLU A 253 -8.44 12.36 -1.75
CA GLU A 253 -7.23 13.16 -1.87
C GLU A 253 -5.97 12.28 -1.80
N CYS A 254 -5.37 12.03 -2.97
CA CYS A 254 -4.17 11.23 -3.12
C CYS A 254 -2.97 12.09 -3.53
N TRP A 255 -1.87 11.92 -2.81
CA TRP A 255 -0.55 12.44 -3.11
C TRP A 255 0.39 11.27 -3.38
N MET A 256 1.11 11.30 -4.49
CA MET A 256 2.06 10.25 -4.88
C MET A 256 3.36 10.89 -5.39
N TRP A 257 4.52 10.40 -4.95
CA TRP A 257 5.84 10.96 -5.32
C TRP A 257 5.96 12.48 -5.09
N GLY A 258 5.34 12.98 -4.02
CA GLY A 258 5.34 14.41 -3.67
C GLY A 258 4.37 15.27 -4.48
N GLN A 259 3.62 14.70 -5.43
CA GLN A 259 2.67 15.42 -6.27
C GLN A 259 1.22 15.17 -5.84
N LYS A 260 0.40 16.21 -5.76
CA LYS A 260 -1.05 16.10 -5.48
C LYS A 260 -1.80 15.66 -6.74
N TYR A 261 -2.25 14.41 -6.77
CA TYR A 261 -3.08 13.87 -7.86
C TYR A 261 -4.57 14.15 -7.66
N GLY A 262 -5.00 14.50 -6.45
CA GLY A 262 -6.40 14.81 -6.17
C GLY A 262 -7.23 13.54 -6.06
N ARG A 263 -8.35 13.47 -6.79
CA ARG A 263 -9.27 12.33 -6.73
C ARG A 263 -8.83 11.23 -7.70
N ILE A 264 -8.79 9.99 -7.22
CA ILE A 264 -8.49 8.80 -8.02
C ILE A 264 -9.56 7.75 -7.78
N ASP A 265 -10.27 7.34 -8.84
CA ASP A 265 -11.18 6.20 -8.79
C ASP A 265 -10.72 5.12 -9.77
N ALA A 266 -10.87 3.85 -9.41
CA ALA A 266 -10.57 2.72 -10.28
C ALA A 266 -11.39 1.49 -9.86
N ASP A 267 -11.96 0.78 -10.83
CA ASP A 267 -12.54 -0.54 -10.64
C ASP A 267 -11.68 -1.56 -11.37
N VAL A 268 -10.97 -2.38 -10.61
CA VAL A 268 -9.99 -3.36 -11.09
C VAL A 268 -10.58 -4.76 -10.94
N ALA A 269 -10.61 -5.51 -12.04
CA ALA A 269 -10.98 -6.92 -12.04
C ALA A 269 -9.81 -7.78 -12.56
N ILE A 270 -9.52 -8.88 -11.88
CA ILE A 270 -8.41 -9.78 -12.19
C ILE A 270 -8.96 -11.13 -12.66
N LYS A 271 -8.54 -11.56 -13.85
CA LYS A 271 -8.88 -12.88 -14.40
C LYS A 271 -7.65 -13.55 -15.01
N GLY A 272 -7.09 -14.53 -14.29
CA GLY A 272 -5.82 -15.15 -14.67
C GLY A 272 -4.72 -14.09 -14.75
N ASP A 273 -4.04 -14.02 -15.89
CA ASP A 273 -3.00 -13.02 -16.14
C ASP A 273 -3.56 -11.72 -16.76
N THR A 274 -4.85 -11.45 -16.63
CA THR A 274 -5.49 -10.25 -17.20
C THR A 274 -6.04 -9.34 -16.12
N LEU A 275 -5.60 -8.08 -16.14
CA LEU A 275 -6.15 -6.98 -15.35
C LEU A 275 -7.07 -6.14 -16.24
N THR A 276 -8.32 -5.96 -15.81
CA THR A 276 -9.27 -5.06 -16.45
C THR A 276 -9.49 -3.86 -15.54
N LEU A 277 -9.30 -2.66 -16.07
CA LEU A 277 -9.61 -1.39 -15.43
C LEU A 277 -10.89 -0.83 -16.05
N SER A 278 -11.85 -0.50 -15.21
CA SER A 278 -13.07 0.21 -15.57
C SER A 278 -13.29 1.40 -14.65
N ASN A 279 -14.03 2.40 -15.11
CA ASN A 279 -14.36 3.60 -14.34
C ASN A 279 -13.12 4.31 -13.79
N GLY A 280 -11.98 4.23 -14.51
CA GLY A 280 -10.76 4.91 -14.12
C GLY A 280 -10.98 6.42 -14.19
N LEU A 281 -10.69 7.12 -13.10
CA LEU A 281 -10.75 8.57 -13.00
C LEU A 281 -9.49 9.08 -12.31
N LEU A 282 -8.86 10.09 -12.88
CA LEU A 282 -7.90 10.95 -12.21
C LEU A 282 -8.37 12.39 -12.39
N ASP A 283 -8.64 13.08 -11.28
CA ASP A 283 -9.05 14.47 -11.27
C ASP A 283 -8.11 15.28 -10.36
N THR A 284 -7.21 16.02 -10.98
CA THR A 284 -6.20 16.84 -10.30
C THR A 284 -6.72 18.24 -9.96
N GLY A 285 -7.95 18.59 -10.38
CA GLY A 285 -8.53 19.93 -10.29
C GLY A 285 -8.23 20.85 -11.49
N PHE A 286 -7.14 20.61 -12.23
CA PHE A 286 -6.82 21.31 -13.49
C PHE A 286 -6.87 20.40 -14.72
N ALA A 287 -6.78 19.08 -14.53
CA ALA A 287 -6.95 18.08 -15.56
C ALA A 287 -7.81 16.93 -15.03
N ARG A 288 -8.68 16.41 -15.90
CA ARG A 288 -9.53 15.27 -15.65
C ARG A 288 -9.31 14.23 -16.73
N LEU A 289 -8.82 13.06 -16.30
CA LEU A 289 -8.57 11.87 -17.09
C LEU A 289 -9.61 10.81 -16.74
N THR A 290 -10.30 10.28 -17.73
CA THR A 290 -11.09 9.05 -17.60
C THR A 290 -10.45 7.96 -18.43
N THR A 291 -10.33 6.75 -17.89
CA THR A 291 -9.70 5.63 -18.61
C THR A 291 -10.39 4.30 -18.30
N ASP A 292 -10.59 3.51 -19.36
CA ASP A 292 -10.82 2.07 -19.25
C ASP A 292 -9.62 1.37 -19.89
N GLY A 293 -9.33 0.15 -19.44
CA GLY A 293 -8.14 -0.54 -19.91
C GLY A 293 -8.16 -2.04 -19.70
N VAL A 294 -7.34 -2.72 -20.49
CA VAL A 294 -7.02 -4.13 -20.29
C VAL A 294 -5.52 -4.27 -20.39
N TRP A 295 -4.93 -4.92 -19.40
CA TRP A 295 -3.53 -5.35 -19.42
C TRP A 295 -3.48 -6.86 -19.28
N VAL A 296 -2.97 -7.51 -20.33
CA VAL A 296 -2.66 -8.95 -20.30
C VAL A 296 -1.18 -9.07 -19.99
N ASN A 297 -0.85 -9.69 -18.87
CA ASN A 297 0.50 -9.94 -18.38
C ASN A 297 0.91 -11.42 -18.51
N ALA A 298 0.53 -12.04 -19.64
CA ALA A 298 0.92 -13.42 -19.94
C ALA A 298 2.31 -13.43 -20.61
N PRO A 299 3.25 -14.31 -20.19
CA PRO A 299 4.59 -14.35 -20.74
C PRO A 299 4.61 -14.43 -22.28
N GLY A 300 5.32 -13.50 -22.93
CA GLY A 300 5.43 -13.42 -24.39
C GLY A 300 4.17 -12.95 -25.12
N LYS A 301 3.10 -12.60 -24.40
CA LYS A 301 1.83 -12.08 -24.94
C LYS A 301 1.39 -10.80 -24.21
N GLU A 302 2.36 -10.09 -23.65
CA GLU A 302 2.11 -8.84 -22.96
C GLU A 302 1.46 -7.83 -23.90
N ARG A 303 0.34 -7.28 -23.47
CA ARG A 303 -0.36 -6.22 -24.21
C ARG A 303 -1.12 -5.34 -23.25
N THR A 304 -1.06 -4.06 -23.55
CA THR A 304 -1.87 -3.04 -22.89
C THR A 304 -2.79 -2.42 -23.93
N SER A 305 -4.03 -2.17 -23.54
CA SER A 305 -4.99 -1.38 -24.31
C SER A 305 -5.67 -0.41 -23.37
N LEU A 306 -5.56 0.88 -23.65
CA LEU A 306 -6.19 1.94 -22.86
C LEU A 306 -7.02 2.82 -23.78
N LYS A 307 -8.23 3.13 -23.34
CA LYS A 307 -9.08 4.11 -24.00
C LYS A 307 -9.63 5.09 -23.00
N GLY A 308 -9.86 6.31 -23.43
CA GLY A 308 -10.29 7.33 -22.49
C GLY A 308 -10.32 8.73 -23.04
N LYS A 309 -10.42 9.66 -22.10
CA LYS A 309 -10.54 11.08 -22.37
C LYS A 309 -9.73 11.84 -21.34
N LEU A 310 -8.88 12.74 -21.79
CA LEU A 310 -8.17 13.71 -20.98
C LEU A 310 -8.69 15.10 -21.32
N SER A 311 -9.06 15.88 -20.32
CA SER A 311 -9.58 17.24 -20.53
C SER A 311 -9.16 18.19 -19.42
N GLY A 312 -9.15 19.48 -19.73
CA GLY A 312 -8.84 20.53 -18.76
C GLY A 312 -9.09 21.92 -19.31
N SER A 313 -9.12 22.91 -18.43
CA SER A 313 -9.40 24.31 -18.78
C SER A 313 -8.15 25.07 -19.21
N LYS A 314 -6.96 24.65 -18.75
CA LYS A 314 -5.67 25.28 -19.05
C LYS A 314 -4.62 24.22 -19.33
N ILE A 315 -4.29 24.05 -20.61
CA ILE A 315 -3.28 23.08 -21.06
C ILE A 315 -1.91 23.32 -20.42
N ASP A 316 -1.55 24.57 -20.13
CA ASP A 316 -0.26 24.89 -19.53
C ASP A 316 -0.15 24.52 -18.06
N SER A 317 -1.26 24.62 -17.31
CA SER A 317 -1.33 24.08 -15.94
C SER A 317 -1.21 22.56 -15.93
N ALA A 318 -1.89 21.89 -16.86
CA ALA A 318 -1.82 20.43 -17.00
C ALA A 318 -0.44 19.94 -17.47
N ALA A 319 0.16 20.60 -18.46
CA ALA A 319 1.48 20.24 -18.96
C ALA A 319 2.55 20.42 -17.89
N SER A 320 2.52 21.54 -17.15
CA SER A 320 3.46 21.81 -16.07
C SER A 320 3.39 20.76 -14.95
N PHE A 321 2.20 20.22 -14.65
CA PHE A 321 2.04 19.16 -13.66
C PHE A 321 2.79 17.88 -14.04
N PHE A 322 2.83 17.54 -15.32
CA PHE A 322 3.59 16.38 -15.84
C PHE A 322 5.03 16.74 -16.24
N GLY A 323 5.52 17.94 -15.88
CA GLY A 323 6.87 18.39 -16.22
C GLY A 323 7.08 18.72 -17.70
N VAL A 324 6.01 18.87 -18.48
CA VAL A 324 6.06 19.18 -19.92
C VAL A 324 5.90 20.68 -20.12
N SER A 325 6.80 21.28 -20.91
CA SER A 325 6.65 22.68 -21.36
C SER A 325 5.79 22.74 -22.62
N THR A 326 4.87 23.71 -22.68
CA THR A 326 4.01 23.94 -23.85
C THR A 326 4.03 25.42 -24.25
N PRO A 327 4.10 25.74 -25.55
CA PRO A 327 3.99 27.12 -26.04
C PRO A 327 2.56 27.67 -25.97
N ILE A 328 1.56 26.80 -25.76
CA ILE A 328 0.14 27.18 -25.74
C ILE A 328 -0.28 27.47 -24.30
N ARG A 329 -0.79 28.67 -24.05
CA ARG A 329 -1.27 29.14 -22.74
C ARG A 329 -2.79 29.32 -22.74
N ASN A 330 -3.39 29.12 -21.57
CA ASN A 330 -4.81 29.40 -21.30
C ASN A 330 -5.81 28.74 -22.29
N SER A 331 -5.40 27.66 -22.96
CA SER A 331 -6.27 26.90 -23.86
C SER A 331 -6.90 25.73 -23.12
N SER A 332 -8.23 25.61 -23.23
CA SER A 332 -8.92 24.39 -22.84
C SER A 332 -8.55 23.26 -23.79
N PHE A 333 -8.45 22.04 -23.31
CA PHE A 333 -8.11 20.88 -24.14
C PHE A 333 -9.03 19.71 -23.87
N ASN A 334 -9.23 18.90 -24.91
CA ASN A 334 -9.95 17.64 -24.86
C ASN A 334 -9.24 16.65 -25.80
N VAL A 335 -8.72 15.58 -25.23
CA VAL A 335 -7.96 14.53 -25.91
C VAL A 335 -8.71 13.22 -25.70
N GLU A 336 -9.27 12.67 -26.76
CA GLU A 336 -9.81 11.30 -26.77
C GLU A 336 -8.72 10.37 -27.29
N TYR A 337 -8.48 9.26 -26.61
CA TYR A 337 -7.46 8.29 -27.00
C TYR A 337 -7.99 6.87 -26.95
N ASP A 338 -7.49 6.04 -27.86
CA ASP A 338 -7.65 4.59 -27.89
C ASP A 338 -6.30 4.04 -28.38
N LEU A 339 -5.49 3.54 -27.45
CA LEU A 339 -4.09 3.20 -27.66
C LEU A 339 -3.82 1.76 -27.22
N HIS A 340 -2.96 1.07 -27.96
CA HIS A 340 -2.54 -0.28 -27.64
C HIS A 340 -1.07 -0.51 -28.00
N TRP A 341 -0.36 -1.24 -27.14
CA TRP A 341 1.07 -1.58 -27.28
C TRP A 341 1.38 -2.92 -26.59
N ARG A 342 2.58 -3.46 -26.82
CA ARG A 342 3.05 -4.76 -26.33
C ARG A 342 4.07 -4.62 -25.19
N ASN A 343 3.65 -3.98 -24.11
CA ASN A 343 4.40 -3.84 -22.85
C ASN A 343 3.44 -3.43 -21.71
N PRO A 344 3.89 -3.33 -20.45
CA PRO A 344 3.08 -2.86 -19.33
C PRO A 344 2.54 -1.42 -19.48
N PRO A 345 1.49 -1.04 -18.73
CA PRO A 345 0.88 0.27 -18.83
C PRO A 345 1.79 1.47 -18.54
N TRP A 346 2.86 1.27 -17.76
CA TRP A 346 3.81 2.31 -17.37
C TRP A 346 5.06 2.36 -18.26
N ASP A 347 5.20 1.47 -19.24
CA ASP A 347 6.32 1.43 -20.17
C ASP A 347 5.84 1.22 -21.62
N PRO A 348 5.20 2.23 -22.25
CA PRO A 348 4.72 2.10 -23.62
C PRO A 348 5.84 1.78 -24.62
N ASP A 349 5.70 0.66 -25.32
CA ASP A 349 6.63 0.27 -26.39
C ASP A 349 6.32 1.03 -27.68
N GLU A 350 7.19 1.97 -28.05
CA GLU A 350 7.02 2.80 -29.25
C GLU A 350 6.90 1.96 -30.53
N ALA A 351 7.64 0.84 -30.62
CA ALA A 351 7.66 -0.01 -31.81
C ALA A 351 6.34 -0.76 -32.06
N SER A 352 5.53 -0.97 -31.01
CA SER A 352 4.23 -1.64 -31.11
C SER A 352 3.05 -0.72 -30.80
N LEU A 353 3.31 0.54 -30.43
CA LEU A 353 2.28 1.52 -30.17
C LEU A 353 1.45 1.80 -31.42
N ASN A 354 0.14 1.64 -31.27
CA ASN A 354 -0.83 1.81 -32.33
C ASN A 354 -2.14 2.34 -31.73
N GLY A 355 -2.93 3.06 -32.53
CA GLY A 355 -4.22 3.58 -32.07
C GLY A 355 -4.63 4.92 -32.66
N ILE A 356 -5.58 5.58 -32.00
CA ILE A 356 -6.16 6.85 -32.42
C ILE A 356 -6.05 7.86 -31.27
N LEU A 357 -5.57 9.05 -31.60
CA LEU A 357 -5.56 10.21 -30.72
C LEU A 357 -6.33 11.35 -31.39
N ARG A 358 -7.38 11.85 -30.74
CA ARG A 358 -8.16 12.99 -31.21
C ARG A 358 -8.02 14.12 -30.21
N THR A 359 -7.36 15.19 -30.64
CA THR A 359 -7.07 16.35 -29.80
C THR A 359 -7.89 17.54 -30.29
N ARG A 360 -8.61 18.18 -29.37
CA ARG A 360 -9.33 19.43 -29.58
C ARG A 360 -8.78 20.47 -28.61
N LEU A 361 -8.30 21.58 -29.15
CA LEU A 361 -7.83 22.73 -28.39
C LEU A 361 -8.81 23.89 -28.57
N GLY A 362 -9.13 24.53 -27.45
CA GLY A 362 -9.90 25.75 -27.40
C GLY A 362 -9.07 26.97 -27.76
N LYS A 363 -9.68 28.14 -27.64
CA LYS A 363 -8.96 29.41 -27.78
C LYS A 363 -7.88 29.50 -26.71
N GLY A 364 -6.69 29.94 -27.10
CA GLY A 364 -5.56 30.19 -26.21
C GLY A 364 -4.50 31.02 -26.93
N GLU A 365 -3.42 31.29 -26.22
CA GLU A 365 -2.35 32.16 -26.71
C GLU A 365 -1.10 31.33 -27.00
N LEU A 366 -0.46 31.60 -28.15
CA LEU A 366 0.86 31.06 -28.45
C LEU A 366 1.90 32.03 -27.91
N THR A 367 2.61 31.61 -26.88
CA THR A 367 3.79 32.32 -26.37
C THR A 367 5.03 31.78 -27.06
N GLU A 368 5.94 32.66 -27.48
CA GLU A 368 7.26 32.23 -27.96
C GLU A 368 7.97 31.49 -26.82
N LEU A 369 8.27 30.21 -27.04
CA LEU A 369 9.26 29.51 -26.23
C LEU A 369 10.60 30.18 -26.54
N SER A 370 11.08 31.02 -25.63
CA SER A 370 12.43 31.56 -25.70
C SER A 370 13.41 30.40 -25.50
N THR A 371 13.70 29.67 -26.58
CA THR A 371 14.94 28.89 -26.67
C THR A 371 16.05 29.91 -26.45
N GLY A 372 16.82 29.79 -25.36
CA GLY A 372 17.94 30.68 -25.07
C GLY A 372 18.87 30.85 -26.28
N HIS A 373 19.76 31.84 -26.18
CA HIS A 373 20.62 32.45 -27.23
C HIS A 373 21.32 31.54 -28.28
N ALA A 374 21.18 30.21 -28.25
CA ALA A 374 21.64 29.26 -29.26
C ALA A 374 20.66 29.03 -30.44
N GLY A 375 19.41 29.52 -30.38
CA GLY A 375 18.38 29.22 -31.39
C GLY A 375 18.28 30.19 -32.59
N GLN A 376 19.02 31.29 -32.60
CA GLN A 376 18.80 32.38 -33.58
C GLN A 376 19.34 32.07 -34.99
N LEU A 377 20.26 31.11 -35.14
CA LEU A 377 20.88 30.75 -36.43
C LEU A 377 20.18 29.61 -37.18
N LEU A 378 19.27 28.88 -36.53
CA LEU A 378 18.49 27.80 -37.18
C LEU A 378 17.10 28.27 -37.67
N ARG A 379 16.74 29.53 -37.42
CA ARG A 379 15.42 30.12 -37.74
C ARG A 379 15.09 30.21 -39.24
N LEU A 380 16.04 29.98 -40.15
CA LEU A 380 15.81 30.09 -41.59
C LEU A 380 15.71 28.75 -42.34
N LEU A 381 15.88 27.60 -41.69
CA LEU A 381 15.85 26.29 -42.38
C LEU A 381 14.92 25.24 -41.76
N SER A 382 14.33 25.47 -40.58
CA SER A 382 13.46 24.47 -39.92
C SER A 382 11.97 24.82 -39.91
N PHE A 383 11.58 26.05 -40.26
CA PHE A 383 10.15 26.43 -40.33
C PHE A 383 9.45 25.94 -41.61
N ASP A 384 10.19 25.81 -42.71
CA ASP A 384 9.65 25.37 -44.01
C ASP A 384 9.46 23.84 -44.09
N ALA A 385 10.12 23.08 -43.20
CA ALA A 385 9.99 21.62 -43.12
C ALA A 385 8.72 21.16 -42.36
N LEU A 386 8.25 21.93 -41.37
CA LEU A 386 6.99 21.66 -40.67
C LEU A 386 5.75 22.12 -41.47
N LEU A 387 5.90 23.14 -42.31
CA LEU A 387 4.82 23.65 -43.16
C LEU A 387 4.52 22.74 -44.37
N ARG A 388 5.49 21.93 -44.84
CA ARG A 388 5.24 21.01 -45.97
C ARG A 388 4.30 19.83 -45.67
N ASN A 389 4.08 19.49 -44.40
CA ASN A 389 3.07 18.50 -43.99
C ASN A 389 1.83 19.11 -43.31
N CYS A 390 1.81 20.42 -43.06
CA CYS A 390 0.67 21.14 -42.49
C CYS A 390 0.24 22.30 -43.40
N VAL A 391 -0.18 22.02 -44.62
CA VAL A 391 -0.82 23.02 -45.48
C VAL A 391 -2.31 23.08 -45.16
N LEU A 392 -2.65 23.94 -44.17
CA LEU A 392 -3.74 24.94 -44.18
C LEU A 392 -4.04 25.36 -42.73
N ILE A 393 -3.25 26.30 -42.20
CA ILE A 393 -3.64 27.12 -41.04
C ILE A 393 -3.61 28.57 -41.51
N SER A 394 -4.79 29.14 -41.77
CA SER A 394 -4.96 30.58 -41.84
C SER A 394 -4.83 31.15 -40.42
N ALA A 395 -3.85 32.02 -40.21
CA ALA A 395 -3.62 32.73 -38.96
C ALA A 395 -4.89 33.50 -38.52
N THR A 396 -5.51 33.04 -37.45
CA THR A 396 -6.44 33.84 -36.63
C THR A 396 -6.11 33.57 -35.15
N PRO A 397 -5.90 34.59 -34.31
CA PRO A 397 -5.41 34.44 -32.93
C PRO A 397 -6.45 33.90 -31.94
N SER A 398 -7.43 33.13 -32.42
CA SER A 398 -8.49 32.51 -31.62
C SER A 398 -9.16 31.34 -32.36
N ALA A 399 -8.37 30.54 -33.07
CA ALA A 399 -8.86 29.36 -33.78
C ALA A 399 -9.04 28.17 -32.80
N LYS A 400 -10.18 27.48 -32.89
CA LYS A 400 -10.31 26.13 -32.33
C LYS A 400 -9.57 25.17 -33.25
N VAL A 401 -8.68 24.35 -32.70
CA VAL A 401 -7.89 23.38 -33.48
C VAL A 401 -8.39 21.98 -33.15
N SER A 402 -8.70 21.18 -34.17
CA SER A 402 -9.05 19.76 -34.04
C SER A 402 -8.09 18.94 -34.87
N ILE A 403 -7.31 18.07 -34.23
CA ILE A 403 -6.32 17.19 -34.86
C ILE A 403 -6.72 15.75 -34.56
N SER A 404 -6.71 14.89 -35.57
CA SER A 404 -6.89 13.45 -35.41
C SER A 404 -5.67 12.75 -35.96
N THR A 405 -4.89 12.12 -35.09
CA THR A 405 -3.68 11.37 -35.45
C THR A 405 -3.96 9.88 -35.33
N ARG A 406 -3.63 9.11 -36.36
CA ARG A 406 -3.53 7.64 -36.25
C ARG A 406 -2.07 7.29 -36.03
N PHE A 407 -1.81 6.51 -34.99
CA PHE A 407 -0.49 5.95 -34.74
C PHE A 407 -0.42 4.57 -35.38
N ALA A 408 0.54 4.40 -36.28
CA ALA A 408 0.98 3.11 -36.76
C ALA A 408 2.50 3.10 -36.78
N ALA A 409 3.12 2.37 -35.86
CA ALA A 409 4.57 2.20 -35.88
C ALA A 409 4.97 1.52 -37.19
N ARG A 410 5.73 2.23 -38.04
CA ARG A 410 6.45 1.61 -39.16
C ARG A 410 7.77 1.08 -38.62
N PRO A 411 8.17 -0.17 -38.93
CA PRO A 411 9.48 -0.66 -38.53
C PRO A 411 10.55 0.25 -39.17
N GLY A 412 11.26 1.03 -38.35
CA GLY A 412 12.45 1.79 -38.76
C GLY A 412 12.42 3.32 -38.66
N SER A 413 11.38 3.98 -38.14
CA SER A 413 11.41 5.43 -37.95
C SER A 413 11.73 5.82 -36.50
N LYS A 414 12.97 6.27 -36.24
CA LYS A 414 13.29 7.07 -35.05
C LYS A 414 12.71 8.48 -35.26
N MET A 415 11.82 8.95 -34.39
CA MET A 415 11.52 10.38 -34.29
C MET A 415 12.45 11.01 -33.25
N ALA A 416 13.09 12.11 -33.65
CA ALA A 416 13.96 12.95 -32.83
C ALA A 416 13.16 14.02 -32.09
#